data_AF-A0A8H7TYV0-F1
#
_entry.id   AF-A0A8H7TYV0-F1
#
_cell.length_a   1.000
_cell.length_b   1.000
_cell.length_c   1.000
_cell.angle_alpha   90.00
_cell.angle_beta   90.00
_cell.angle_gamma   90.00
#
_symmetry.space_group_name_H-M   'P 1'
#
loop_
_entity.id
_entity.type
_entity.pdbx_description
1 polymer ?
#
loop_
_entity_poly.entity_id
_entity_poly.type
_entity_poly.pdbx_seq_one_letter_code
_entity_poly.pdbx_strand_id
1 'polypeptide(L)'
;MRLGTQEVLSIPLPLEAEFLSPMKVYVHQVTGFSDTLTFPTYAGCVSLVVFLSQLLYMSLWRIWSTRKSASDDGSTNSADSDTVFSGEEAIEVDTQSRIARYVTLRGGPTIFAFNFGKLVACAVLLALSLVPWVMSLSDDESSAFGLSQTWVLGGLCLTHAYVLILSFVPLLANPVWGSIASGHATLVLLCTLAVYLYRDVWPYATFTQKPLDTSEGVMLWVKIADLIVAALIIPLLTPRIYEPFDAKNPWPHPHPEQTAPILSLMLFSWLDKLVMKAYRMPHLPVDELPPLADTDSAGNLVERAFKELDPLLVKDRHIGWGLLKVFRK
;
A
#
# COMPACT_ATOMS: atom_id res chain seq x y z
N MET A 1 40.16 -58.86 62.36
CA MET A 1 38.75 -59.29 62.40
C MET A 1 37.97 -58.21 63.16
N ARG A 2 37.08 -57.50 62.47
CA ARG A 2 36.07 -56.52 62.93
C ARG A 2 36.48 -55.31 63.82
N LEU A 3 36.23 -54.16 63.19
CA LEU A 3 35.99 -52.77 63.63
C LEU A 3 35.56 -52.49 65.07
N GLY A 4 35.92 -51.27 65.51
CA GLY A 4 35.16 -50.49 66.49
C GLY A 4 35.83 -49.18 66.91
N THR A 5 36.03 -48.23 66.00
CA THR A 5 36.47 -46.85 66.30
C THR A 5 35.33 -45.99 66.83
N GLN A 6 35.67 -45.23 67.87
CA GLN A 6 34.87 -44.23 68.57
C GLN A 6 34.95 -42.87 67.85
N GLU A 7 33.80 -42.16 67.84
CA GLU A 7 33.54 -40.71 67.69
C GLU A 7 34.19 -39.90 66.55
N VAL A 8 33.38 -39.06 65.88
CA VAL A 8 33.27 -37.61 66.15
C VAL A 8 32.24 -37.01 65.18
N LEU A 9 31.36 -36.19 65.74
CA LEU A 9 30.33 -35.39 65.09
C LEU A 9 30.96 -34.29 64.21
N SER A 10 30.62 -34.27 62.91
CA SER A 10 30.83 -33.09 62.07
C SER A 10 29.72 -32.98 61.04
N ILE A 11 28.86 -31.98 61.25
CA ILE A 11 27.84 -31.50 60.33
C ILE A 11 28.53 -30.95 59.07
N PRO A 12 28.04 -31.28 57.86
CA PRO A 12 28.20 -30.39 56.72
C PRO A 12 26.83 -29.90 56.19
N LEU A 13 26.81 -28.60 55.90
CA LEU A 13 25.77 -27.85 55.22
C LEU A 13 25.23 -28.54 53.95
N PRO A 14 23.94 -28.39 53.61
CA PRO A 14 23.40 -28.89 52.35
C PRO A 14 23.74 -27.91 51.22
N LEU A 15 24.84 -28.17 50.54
CA LEU A 15 25.27 -27.50 49.31
C LEU A 15 24.84 -28.36 48.09
N GLU A 16 23.56 -28.75 48.00
CA GLU A 16 23.02 -29.52 46.87
C GLU A 16 21.55 -29.17 46.54
N ALA A 17 21.17 -27.89 46.63
CA ALA A 17 19.79 -27.47 46.34
C ALA A 17 19.64 -26.44 45.19
N GLU A 18 20.67 -26.22 44.36
CA GLU A 18 20.57 -25.28 43.23
C GLU A 18 20.72 -25.90 41.83
N PHE A 19 20.94 -27.22 41.70
CA PHE A 19 21.20 -27.82 40.39
C PHE A 19 19.98 -28.46 39.68
N LEU A 20 18.78 -28.31 40.23
CA LEU A 20 17.55 -28.79 39.58
C LEU A 20 16.50 -27.68 39.53
N SER A 21 16.83 -26.59 38.83
CA SER A 21 15.76 -25.84 38.16
C SER A 21 15.15 -26.80 37.12
N PRO A 22 13.83 -27.05 37.12
CA PRO A 22 13.23 -27.69 35.97
C PRO A 22 13.53 -26.78 34.78
N MET A 23 14.30 -27.31 33.83
CA MET A 23 14.44 -26.73 32.51
C MET A 23 13.02 -26.51 32.02
N LYS A 24 12.52 -25.27 32.12
CA LYS A 24 11.28 -24.85 31.49
C LYS A 24 11.57 -24.92 30.01
N VAL A 25 11.45 -26.13 29.47
CA VAL A 25 11.18 -26.35 28.07
C VAL A 25 9.87 -25.59 27.87
N TYR A 26 9.99 -24.40 27.30
CA TYR A 26 8.84 -23.73 26.71
C TYR A 26 8.42 -24.65 25.56
N VAL A 27 7.61 -25.65 25.89
CA VAL A 27 6.80 -26.37 24.91
C VAL A 27 5.90 -25.29 24.37
N HIS A 28 6.29 -24.73 23.22
CA HIS A 28 5.41 -23.92 22.41
C HIS A 28 4.20 -24.81 22.13
N GLN A 29 3.12 -24.60 22.87
CA GLN A 29 1.83 -25.17 22.57
C GLN A 29 1.38 -24.54 21.26
N VAL A 30 1.75 -25.20 20.16
CA VAL A 30 1.30 -24.86 18.82
C VAL A 30 -0.14 -25.33 18.71
N THR A 31 -1.07 -24.47 19.09
CA THR A 31 -2.37 -24.47 18.41
C THR A 31 -2.09 -24.05 16.97
N GLY A 32 -2.57 -24.79 15.97
CA GLY A 32 -2.24 -24.65 14.54
C GLY A 32 -2.54 -23.29 13.87
N PHE A 33 -2.83 -22.25 14.67
CA PHE A 33 -3.08 -20.86 14.30
C PHE A 33 -2.06 -19.87 14.90
N SER A 34 -1.04 -20.33 15.62
CA SER A 34 -0.14 -19.45 16.39
C SER A 34 1.06 -18.93 15.60
N ASP A 35 1.23 -19.33 14.33
CA ASP A 35 2.32 -18.83 13.52
C ASP A 35 2.03 -17.39 13.06
N THR A 36 2.82 -16.44 13.55
CA THR A 36 2.65 -15.02 13.23
C THR A 36 2.81 -14.73 11.73
N LEU A 37 3.38 -15.65 10.96
CA LEU A 37 3.48 -15.58 9.50
C LEU A 37 2.13 -15.74 8.79
N THR A 38 1.05 -16.08 9.51
CA THR A 38 -0.32 -16.14 8.98
C THR A 38 -1.00 -14.78 8.95
N PHE A 39 -0.54 -13.77 9.71
CA PHE A 39 -1.16 -12.44 9.72
C PHE A 39 -1.26 -11.77 8.33
N PRO A 40 -0.24 -11.86 7.45
CA PRO A 40 -0.34 -11.35 6.07
C PRO A 40 -1.45 -12.02 5.26
N THR A 41 -1.71 -13.31 5.49
CA THR A 41 -2.75 -14.08 4.77
C THR A 41 -4.13 -13.62 5.18
N TYR A 42 -4.37 -13.42 6.47
CA TYR A 42 -5.59 -12.80 6.97
C TYR A 42 -5.77 -11.38 6.44
N ALA A 43 -4.72 -10.56 6.46
CA ALA A 43 -4.76 -9.20 5.93
C ALA A 43 -5.11 -9.18 4.43
N GLY A 44 -4.54 -10.11 3.65
CA GLY A 44 -4.87 -10.30 2.23
C GLY A 44 -6.34 -10.68 2.02
N CYS A 45 -6.88 -11.61 2.80
CA CYS A 45 -8.29 -12.00 2.73
C CYS A 45 -9.23 -10.82 3.07
N VAL A 46 -8.93 -10.07 4.14
CA VAL A 46 -9.71 -8.87 4.52
C VAL A 46 -9.65 -7.82 3.42
N SER A 47 -8.45 -7.55 2.89
CA SER A 47 -8.25 -6.63 1.76
C SER A 47 -9.07 -7.05 0.54
N LEU A 48 -9.11 -8.34 0.22
CA LEU A 48 -9.90 -8.87 -0.88
C LEU A 48 -11.40 -8.63 -0.68
N VAL A 49 -11.93 -8.91 0.51
CA VAL A 49 -13.34 -8.64 0.83
C VAL A 49 -13.67 -7.15 0.72
N VAL A 50 -12.81 -6.29 1.27
CA VAL A 50 -13.00 -4.83 1.18
C VAL A 50 -12.94 -4.36 -0.27
N PHE A 51 -11.98 -4.83 -1.06
CA PHE A 51 -11.86 -4.48 -2.47
C PHE A 51 -13.08 -4.92 -3.29
N LEU A 52 -13.57 -6.14 -3.08
CA LEU A 52 -14.80 -6.62 -3.72
C LEU A 52 -16.03 -5.80 -3.30
N SER A 53 -16.11 -5.40 -2.03
CA SER A 53 -17.20 -4.55 -1.53
C SER A 53 -17.17 -3.17 -2.18
N GLN A 54 -15.98 -2.57 -2.36
CA GLN A 54 -15.81 -1.29 -3.04
C GLN A 54 -16.15 -1.38 -4.53
N LEU A 55 -15.74 -2.48 -5.18
CA LEU A 55 -16.11 -2.79 -6.57
C LEU A 55 -17.62 -2.87 -6.75
N LEU A 56 -18.31 -3.60 -5.87
CA LEU A 56 -19.77 -3.72 -5.88
C LEU A 56 -20.43 -2.36 -5.66
N TYR A 57 -20.00 -1.62 -4.65
CA TYR A 57 -20.54 -0.29 -4.36
C TYR A 57 -20.41 0.67 -5.55
N MET A 58 -19.24 0.74 -6.18
CA MET A 58 -19.00 1.64 -7.32
C MET A 58 -19.69 1.17 -8.60
N SER A 59 -19.82 -0.14 -8.82
CA SER A 59 -20.59 -0.70 -9.93
C SER A 59 -22.08 -0.36 -9.80
N LEU A 60 -22.64 -0.55 -8.60
CA LEU A 60 -24.03 -0.18 -8.29
C LEU A 60 -24.24 1.32 -8.39
N TRP A 61 -23.30 2.13 -7.88
CA TRP A 61 -23.34 3.59 -8.01
C TRP A 61 -23.34 4.02 -9.47
N ARG A 62 -22.47 3.44 -10.31
CA ARG A 62 -22.41 3.74 -11.74
C ARG A 62 -23.74 3.43 -12.43
N ILE A 63 -24.33 2.26 -12.18
CA ILE A 63 -25.65 1.87 -12.72
C ILE A 63 -26.76 2.84 -12.25
N TRP A 64 -26.71 3.26 -11.00
CA TRP A 64 -27.70 4.19 -10.46
C TRP A 64 -27.53 5.60 -11.05
N SER A 65 -26.30 6.06 -11.25
CA SER A 65 -26.01 7.35 -11.88
C SER A 65 -26.39 7.38 -13.37
N THR A 66 -26.17 6.29 -14.11
CA THR A 66 -26.59 6.23 -15.52
C THR A 66 -28.10 6.18 -15.66
N ARG A 67 -28.81 5.52 -14.73
CA ARG A 67 -30.28 5.58 -14.67
C ARG A 67 -30.80 6.99 -14.37
N LYS A 68 -30.07 7.75 -13.55
CA LYS A 68 -30.43 9.15 -13.24
C LYS A 68 -30.14 10.10 -14.40
N SER A 69 -29.04 9.95 -15.14
CA SER A 69 -28.75 10.74 -16.34
C SER A 69 -29.57 10.32 -17.57
N ALA A 70 -29.99 9.06 -17.69
CA ALA A 70 -30.87 8.61 -18.76
C ALA A 70 -32.30 9.17 -18.67
N SER A 71 -32.65 9.79 -17.52
CA SER A 71 -33.86 10.60 -17.37
C SER A 71 -33.73 12.01 -17.98
N ASP A 72 -32.53 12.44 -18.36
CA ASP A 72 -32.21 13.86 -18.66
C ASP A 72 -31.70 14.07 -20.11
N ASP A 73 -31.12 13.05 -20.76
CA ASP A 73 -30.58 13.18 -22.12
C ASP A 73 -31.33 12.34 -23.15
N GLY A 74 -32.27 12.96 -23.86
CA GLY A 74 -32.95 12.40 -25.03
C GLY A 74 -32.83 13.29 -26.26
N SER A 75 -31.75 13.16 -27.05
CA SER A 75 -31.77 13.42 -28.52
C SER A 75 -30.45 13.07 -29.25
N THR A 76 -30.48 11.94 -29.99
CA THR A 76 -30.02 11.64 -31.37
C THR A 76 -28.59 11.90 -31.90
N ASN A 77 -27.92 10.78 -32.28
CA ASN A 77 -27.34 10.32 -33.59
C ASN A 77 -26.56 11.31 -34.49
N SER A 78 -25.48 10.97 -35.23
CA SER A 78 -25.24 9.81 -36.13
C SER A 78 -23.76 9.71 -36.60
N ALA A 79 -23.42 8.55 -37.19
CA ALA A 79 -22.14 8.09 -37.75
C ALA A 79 -21.58 8.88 -38.95
N ASP A 80 -20.28 8.76 -39.27
CA ASP A 80 -19.76 7.87 -40.34
C ASP A 80 -18.25 8.09 -40.69
N SER A 81 -17.67 7.02 -41.24
CA SER A 81 -16.60 6.92 -42.25
C SER A 81 -15.14 6.62 -41.86
N ASP A 82 -14.72 5.46 -42.40
CA ASP A 82 -13.42 4.80 -42.37
C ASP A 82 -12.36 5.46 -43.25
N THR A 83 -11.07 5.27 -42.91
CA THR A 83 -9.98 5.18 -43.91
C THR A 83 -8.88 4.23 -43.43
N VAL A 84 -8.43 3.36 -44.35
CA VAL A 84 -7.38 2.34 -44.22
C VAL A 84 -6.15 2.81 -45.01
N PHE A 85 -4.91 2.67 -44.50
CA PHE A 85 -3.77 1.93 -45.12
C PHE A 85 -2.38 2.24 -44.50
N SER A 86 -1.46 1.25 -44.65
CA SER A 86 0.00 1.20 -44.41
C SER A 86 0.50 0.87 -43.00
N GLY A 87 0.74 -0.43 -42.72
CA GLY A 87 1.03 -0.95 -41.38
C GLY A 87 2.28 -1.82 -41.27
N GLU A 88 3.48 -1.25 -41.49
CA GLU A 88 4.72 -1.89 -40.98
C GLU A 88 5.60 -0.85 -40.25
N GLU A 89 5.95 0.29 -40.86
CA GLU A 89 6.61 1.41 -40.14
C GLU A 89 5.64 2.22 -39.26
N ALA A 90 4.37 2.22 -39.63
CA ALA A 90 3.31 2.82 -38.81
C ALA A 90 3.10 2.03 -37.51
N ILE A 91 3.52 0.76 -37.40
CA ILE A 91 3.30 -0.03 -36.17
C ILE A 91 4.19 0.47 -35.04
N GLU A 92 5.46 0.81 -35.28
CA GLU A 92 6.34 1.34 -34.22
C GLU A 92 5.94 2.77 -33.81
N VAL A 93 5.58 3.63 -34.78
CA VAL A 93 5.14 5.01 -34.49
C VAL A 93 3.73 5.04 -33.87
N ASP A 94 2.81 4.16 -34.31
CA ASP A 94 1.48 3.98 -33.70
C ASP A 94 1.60 3.38 -32.30
N THR A 95 2.45 2.36 -32.10
CA THR A 95 2.63 1.77 -30.76
C THR A 95 3.28 2.77 -29.80
N GLN A 96 4.30 3.51 -30.22
CA GLN A 96 4.92 4.53 -29.36
C GLN A 96 3.97 5.69 -29.07
N SER A 97 3.20 6.15 -30.06
CA SER A 97 2.19 7.21 -29.85
C SER A 97 1.01 6.72 -29.00
N ARG A 98 0.60 5.45 -29.12
CA ARG A 98 -0.42 4.83 -28.26
C ARG A 98 0.08 4.64 -26.85
N ILE A 99 1.33 4.22 -26.65
CA ILE A 99 1.96 4.12 -25.32
C ILE A 99 2.08 5.52 -24.70
N ALA A 100 2.53 6.53 -25.46
CA ALA A 100 2.61 7.90 -24.97
C ALA A 100 1.22 8.46 -24.61
N ARG A 101 0.20 8.20 -25.44
CA ARG A 101 -1.19 8.58 -25.19
C ARG A 101 -1.79 7.83 -23.99
N TYR A 102 -1.42 6.57 -23.79
CA TYR A 102 -1.82 5.75 -22.66
C TYR A 102 -1.21 6.21 -21.34
N VAL A 103 0.07 6.59 -21.38
CA VAL A 103 0.84 7.09 -20.25
C VAL A 103 0.35 8.49 -19.83
N THR A 104 0.07 9.37 -20.79
CA THR A 104 -0.49 10.70 -20.51
C THR A 104 -1.90 10.62 -19.91
N LEU A 105 -2.72 9.66 -20.32
CA LEU A 105 -4.06 9.42 -19.75
C LEU A 105 -4.05 8.97 -18.26
N ARG A 106 -2.92 8.46 -17.76
CA ARG A 106 -2.80 7.87 -16.41
C ARG A 106 -2.03 8.72 -15.40
N GLY A 107 -1.78 9.99 -15.72
CA GLY A 107 -1.05 10.92 -14.86
C GLY A 107 0.46 11.00 -15.15
N GLY A 108 0.91 10.46 -16.28
CA GLY A 108 2.24 10.72 -16.83
C GLY A 108 3.25 9.58 -16.69
N PRO A 109 4.42 9.71 -17.35
CA PRO A 109 5.44 8.65 -17.44
C PRO A 109 6.09 8.30 -16.11
N THR A 110 6.19 9.27 -15.19
CA THR A 110 6.75 9.07 -13.86
C THR A 110 5.89 8.14 -13.02
N ILE A 111 4.57 8.35 -13.01
CA ILE A 111 3.60 7.51 -12.29
C ILE A 111 3.59 6.10 -12.88
N PHE A 112 3.67 5.98 -14.20
CA PHE A 112 3.81 4.66 -14.85
C PHE A 112 5.08 3.94 -14.38
N ALA A 113 6.24 4.61 -14.33
CA ALA A 113 7.49 4.02 -13.90
C ALA A 113 7.45 3.54 -12.44
N PHE A 114 6.85 4.30 -11.52
CA PHE A 114 6.68 3.88 -10.12
C PHE A 114 5.75 2.66 -9.99
N ASN A 115 4.63 2.64 -10.71
CA ASN A 115 3.72 1.49 -10.71
C ASN A 115 4.38 0.24 -11.32
N PHE A 116 5.16 0.40 -12.38
CA PHE A 116 5.93 -0.68 -12.97
C PHE A 116 7.01 -1.20 -12.00
N GLY A 117 7.74 -0.30 -11.33
CA GLY A 117 8.69 -0.67 -10.29
C GLY A 117 8.05 -1.47 -9.16
N LYS A 118 6.85 -1.09 -8.72
CA LYS A 118 6.06 -1.85 -7.74
C LYS A 118 5.69 -3.23 -8.25
N LEU A 119 5.28 -3.37 -9.52
CA LEU A 119 5.00 -4.67 -10.12
C LEU A 119 6.23 -5.58 -10.08
N VAL A 120 7.40 -5.05 -10.44
CA VAL A 120 8.66 -5.81 -10.43
C VAL A 120 9.01 -6.26 -9.02
N ALA A 121 8.94 -5.38 -8.02
CA ALA A 121 9.19 -5.73 -6.62
C ALA A 121 8.23 -6.84 -6.14
N CYS A 122 6.93 -6.71 -6.42
CA CYS A 122 5.95 -7.75 -6.11
C CYS A 122 6.25 -9.09 -6.80
N ALA A 123 6.77 -9.07 -8.04
CA ALA A 123 7.15 -10.28 -8.75
C ALA A 123 8.38 -10.95 -8.12
N VAL A 124 9.35 -10.16 -7.66
CA VAL A 124 10.52 -10.65 -6.90
C VAL A 124 10.07 -11.28 -5.59
N LEU A 125 9.18 -10.65 -4.82
CA LEU A 125 8.63 -11.23 -3.58
C LEU A 125 7.87 -12.53 -3.82
N LEU A 126 7.10 -12.62 -4.91
CA LEU A 126 6.44 -13.86 -5.28
C LEU A 126 7.47 -14.96 -5.58
N ALA A 127 8.52 -14.67 -6.36
CA ALA A 127 9.57 -15.64 -6.64
C ALA A 127 10.30 -16.09 -5.35
N LEU A 128 10.60 -15.14 -4.44
CA LEU A 128 11.24 -15.43 -3.16
C LEU A 128 10.34 -16.21 -2.18
N SER A 129 9.01 -16.10 -2.29
CA SER A 129 8.08 -16.89 -1.48
C SER A 129 7.73 -18.24 -2.10
N LEU A 130 7.88 -18.38 -3.42
CA LEU A 130 7.65 -19.62 -4.14
C LEU A 130 8.69 -20.70 -3.78
N VAL A 131 9.97 -20.31 -3.67
CA VAL A 131 11.06 -21.28 -3.42
C VAL A 131 10.87 -22.05 -2.09
N PRO A 132 10.66 -21.39 -0.92
CA PRO A 132 10.44 -22.12 0.33
C PRO A 132 9.16 -22.98 0.31
N TRP A 133 8.11 -22.52 -0.37
CA TRP A 133 6.87 -23.29 -0.49
C TRP A 133 7.07 -24.56 -1.32
N VAL A 134 7.70 -24.48 -2.49
CA VAL A 134 7.98 -25.64 -3.34
C VAL A 134 8.88 -26.65 -2.64
N MET A 135 9.92 -26.19 -1.94
CA MET A 135 10.78 -27.06 -1.14
C MET A 135 9.99 -27.79 -0.03
N SER A 136 9.10 -27.07 0.64
CA SER A 136 8.20 -27.63 1.66
C SER A 136 7.17 -28.63 1.11
N LEU A 137 6.88 -28.61 -0.20
CA LEU A 137 6.04 -29.62 -0.87
C LEU A 137 6.82 -30.87 -1.28
N SER A 138 8.12 -30.73 -1.57
CA SER A 138 8.96 -31.86 -1.98
C SER A 138 9.48 -32.68 -0.80
N ASP A 139 9.44 -32.14 0.41
CA ASP A 139 9.84 -32.86 1.61
C ASP A 139 8.75 -33.89 1.98
N ASP A 140 9.11 -35.17 1.87
CA ASP A 140 8.26 -36.35 2.12
C ASP A 140 7.96 -36.58 3.63
N GLU A 141 8.13 -35.58 4.48
CA GLU A 141 7.87 -35.70 5.92
C GLU A 141 6.36 -35.64 6.22
N SER A 142 5.78 -36.82 6.42
CA SER A 142 4.42 -37.06 6.93
C SER A 142 4.19 -36.64 8.39
N SER A 143 4.91 -35.62 8.89
CA SER A 143 4.69 -35.06 10.21
C SER A 143 3.58 -34.00 10.15
N ALA A 144 2.68 -33.99 11.14
CA ALA A 144 1.62 -32.97 11.24
C ALA A 144 2.19 -31.53 11.33
N PHE A 145 3.43 -31.40 11.81
CA PHE A 145 4.18 -30.16 11.86
C PHE A 145 4.56 -29.65 10.47
N GLY A 146 5.11 -30.51 9.60
CA GLY A 146 5.46 -30.17 8.22
C GLY A 146 4.25 -29.71 7.40
N LEU A 147 3.12 -30.42 7.51
CA LEU A 147 1.86 -30.02 6.87
C LEU A 147 1.44 -28.59 7.27
N SER A 148 1.47 -28.26 8.58
CA SER A 148 1.08 -26.93 9.05
C SER A 148 1.94 -25.81 8.47
N GLN A 149 3.26 -26.02 8.39
CA GLN A 149 4.20 -25.06 7.82
C GLN A 149 3.99 -24.87 6.31
N THR A 150 3.73 -25.95 5.57
CA THR A 150 3.44 -25.89 4.13
C THR A 150 2.20 -25.03 3.83
N TRP A 151 1.14 -25.12 4.65
CA TRP A 151 -0.05 -24.28 4.49
C TRP A 151 0.21 -22.80 4.79
N VAL A 152 1.03 -22.49 5.80
CA VAL A 152 1.42 -21.11 6.12
C VAL A 152 2.22 -20.48 4.98
N LEU A 153 3.23 -21.20 4.48
CA LEU A 153 4.05 -20.76 3.34
C LEU A 153 3.21 -20.63 2.06
N GLY A 154 2.30 -21.56 1.81
CA GLY A 154 1.38 -21.52 0.67
C GLY A 154 0.42 -20.34 0.75
N GLY A 155 -0.11 -20.04 1.94
CA GLY A 155 -0.92 -18.86 2.19
C GLY A 155 -0.15 -17.57 1.90
N LEU A 156 1.10 -17.47 2.35
CA LEU A 156 1.96 -16.31 2.07
C LEU A 156 2.23 -16.18 0.57
N CYS A 157 2.56 -17.26 -0.12
CA CYS A 157 2.73 -17.28 -1.58
C CYS A 157 1.46 -16.77 -2.30
N LEU A 158 0.28 -17.24 -1.86
CA LEU A 158 -1.00 -16.79 -2.41
C LEU A 158 -1.25 -15.30 -2.17
N THR A 159 -0.85 -14.76 -1.01
CA THR A 159 -0.94 -13.31 -0.78
C THR A 159 -0.04 -12.50 -1.70
N HIS A 160 1.20 -12.95 -1.94
CA HIS A 160 2.09 -12.26 -2.87
C HIS A 160 1.56 -12.35 -4.31
N ALA A 161 0.94 -13.47 -4.69
CA ALA A 161 0.27 -13.59 -5.99
C ALA A 161 -0.92 -12.61 -6.10
N TYR A 162 -1.73 -12.48 -5.04
CA TYR A 162 -2.82 -11.50 -4.99
C TYR A 162 -2.31 -10.05 -5.11
N VAL A 163 -1.26 -9.70 -4.37
CA VAL A 163 -0.65 -8.37 -4.43
C VAL A 163 -0.03 -8.08 -5.80
N LEU A 164 0.56 -9.09 -6.45
CA LEU A 164 1.06 -8.97 -7.82
C LEU A 164 -0.07 -8.63 -8.80
N ILE A 165 -1.21 -9.33 -8.70
CA ILE A 165 -2.39 -9.05 -9.52
C ILE A 165 -2.89 -7.62 -9.25
N LEU A 166 -3.02 -7.21 -7.99
CA LEU A 166 -3.41 -5.85 -7.64
C LEU A 166 -2.43 -4.79 -8.18
N SER A 167 -1.13 -5.08 -8.19
CA SER A 167 -0.09 -4.17 -8.70
C SER A 167 -0.10 -4.06 -10.23
N PHE A 168 -0.76 -4.99 -10.91
CA PHE A 168 -0.97 -4.94 -12.36
C PHE A 168 -2.17 -4.06 -12.75
N VAL A 169 -3.17 -3.93 -11.89
CA VAL A 169 -4.38 -3.12 -12.14
C VAL A 169 -4.07 -1.64 -12.48
N PRO A 170 -3.17 -0.92 -11.78
CA PRO A 170 -2.76 0.44 -12.13
C PRO A 170 -2.14 0.59 -13.51
N LEU A 171 -1.63 -0.50 -14.10
CA LEU A 171 -1.05 -0.50 -15.44
C LEU A 171 -2.08 -0.77 -16.53
N LEU A 172 -3.23 -1.39 -16.19
CA LEU A 172 -4.27 -1.77 -17.17
C LEU A 172 -5.61 -1.04 -17.05
N ALA A 173 -6.06 -0.71 -15.83
CA ALA A 173 -7.39 -0.15 -15.56
C ALA A 173 -7.39 1.38 -15.38
N ASN A 174 -8.57 2.03 -15.43
CA ASN A 174 -8.67 3.49 -15.24
C ASN A 174 -7.95 3.97 -13.96
N PRO A 175 -7.45 5.21 -13.94
CA PRO A 175 -6.62 5.74 -12.84
C PRO A 175 -7.28 5.63 -11.46
N VAL A 176 -8.61 5.76 -11.38
CA VAL A 176 -9.37 5.57 -10.13
C VAL A 176 -9.22 4.14 -9.58
N TRP A 177 -9.46 3.13 -10.43
CA TRP A 177 -9.31 1.71 -10.05
C TRP A 177 -7.86 1.36 -9.78
N GLY A 178 -6.94 1.91 -10.56
CA GLY A 178 -5.51 1.78 -10.33
C GLY A 178 -5.09 2.30 -8.96
N SER A 179 -5.53 3.50 -8.59
CA SER A 179 -5.20 4.10 -7.30
C SER A 179 -5.74 3.26 -6.13
N ILE A 180 -6.99 2.79 -6.22
CA ILE A 180 -7.60 1.94 -5.19
C ILE A 180 -6.85 0.62 -5.06
N ALA A 181 -6.60 -0.08 -6.18
CA ALA A 181 -5.89 -1.36 -6.18
C ALA A 181 -4.45 -1.21 -5.67
N SER A 182 -3.75 -0.14 -6.06
CA SER A 182 -2.41 0.15 -5.55
C SER A 182 -2.43 0.41 -4.04
N GLY A 183 -3.45 1.12 -3.53
CA GLY A 183 -3.65 1.35 -2.10
C GLY A 183 -3.80 0.05 -1.30
N HIS A 184 -4.66 -0.86 -1.76
CA HIS A 184 -4.82 -2.20 -1.16
C HIS A 184 -3.53 -3.02 -1.21
N ALA A 185 -2.84 -3.03 -2.36
CA ALA A 185 -1.55 -3.70 -2.50
C ALA A 185 -0.51 -3.15 -1.49
N THR A 186 -0.43 -1.82 -1.34
CA THR A 186 0.46 -1.19 -0.36
C THR A 186 0.10 -1.58 1.07
N LEU A 187 -1.19 -1.58 1.42
CA LEU A 187 -1.65 -1.93 2.78
C LEU A 187 -1.26 -3.38 3.12
N VAL A 188 -1.53 -4.33 2.24
CA VAL A 188 -1.16 -5.73 2.46
C VAL A 188 0.36 -5.88 2.62
N LEU A 189 1.16 -5.24 1.75
CA LEU A 189 2.62 -5.28 1.86
C LEU A 189 3.13 -4.62 3.15
N LEU A 190 2.50 -3.55 3.62
CA LEU A 190 2.84 -2.89 4.88
C LEU A 190 2.56 -3.81 6.07
N CYS A 191 1.41 -4.52 6.07
CA CYS A 191 1.13 -5.55 7.05
C CYS A 191 2.19 -6.66 7.02
N THR A 192 2.57 -7.14 5.84
CA THR A 192 3.64 -8.13 5.69
C THR A 192 4.97 -7.63 6.22
N LEU A 193 5.35 -6.39 5.89
CA LEU A 193 6.55 -5.75 6.40
C LEU A 193 6.52 -5.65 7.93
N ALA A 194 5.40 -5.23 8.52
CA ALA A 194 5.26 -5.12 9.97
C ALA A 194 5.46 -6.48 10.67
N VAL A 195 4.97 -7.58 10.07
CA VAL A 195 5.17 -8.94 10.58
C VAL A 195 6.64 -9.33 10.53
N TYR A 196 7.33 -9.13 9.41
CA TYR A 196 8.77 -9.41 9.31
C TYR A 196 9.61 -8.52 10.23
N LEU A 197 9.27 -7.24 10.37
CA LEU A 197 9.94 -6.35 11.33
C LEU A 197 9.74 -6.84 12.76
N TYR A 198 8.55 -7.29 13.13
CA TYR A 198 8.27 -7.84 14.46
C TYR A 198 8.97 -9.19 14.70
N ARG A 199 9.03 -10.07 13.71
CA ARG A 199 9.65 -11.40 13.84
C ARG A 199 11.17 -11.34 13.84
N ASP A 200 11.75 -10.47 13.03
CA ASP A 200 13.18 -10.56 12.70
C ASP A 200 14.00 -9.31 13.02
N VAL A 201 13.39 -8.12 13.04
CA VAL A 201 14.10 -6.87 13.37
C VAL A 201 13.96 -6.52 14.85
N TRP A 202 12.76 -6.67 15.41
CA TRP A 202 12.46 -6.36 16.80
C TRP A 202 13.34 -7.15 17.79
N PRO A 203 13.63 -8.46 17.60
CA PRO A 203 14.49 -9.18 18.53
C PRO A 203 15.88 -8.55 18.69
N TYR A 204 16.44 -7.93 17.66
CA TYR A 204 17.74 -7.23 17.76
C TYR A 204 17.70 -5.99 18.67
N ALA A 205 16.53 -5.41 18.91
CA ALA A 205 16.35 -4.33 19.87
C ALA A 205 16.20 -4.85 21.32
N THR A 206 16.22 -6.17 21.52
CA THR A 206 16.07 -6.82 22.83
C THR A 206 17.27 -7.72 23.14
N PHE A 207 17.60 -7.88 24.42
CA PHE A 207 18.74 -8.71 24.82
C PHE A 207 18.42 -10.21 24.90
N THR A 208 17.13 -10.59 24.90
CA THR A 208 16.68 -11.94 25.25
C THR A 208 16.06 -12.71 24.09
N GLN A 209 15.64 -12.03 23.01
CA GLN A 209 14.96 -12.66 21.88
C GLN A 209 15.93 -12.92 20.73
N LYS A 210 15.61 -13.90 19.89
CA LYS A 210 16.33 -14.20 18.65
C LYS A 210 15.35 -14.14 17.47
N PRO A 211 15.79 -13.69 16.29
CA PRO A 211 14.95 -13.71 15.08
C PRO A 211 14.44 -15.11 14.76
N LEU A 212 13.15 -15.21 14.46
CA LEU A 212 12.48 -16.49 14.19
C LEU A 212 12.94 -17.09 12.86
N ASP A 213 13.17 -16.25 11.84
CA ASP A 213 13.45 -16.70 10.47
C ASP A 213 14.96 -16.66 10.13
N THR A 214 15.82 -16.77 11.15
CA THR A 214 17.30 -16.72 11.00
C THR A 214 17.83 -17.77 10.00
N SER A 215 17.15 -18.90 9.85
CA SER A 215 17.53 -19.99 8.94
C SER A 215 17.51 -19.59 7.45
N GLU A 216 16.73 -18.57 7.08
CA GLU A 216 16.69 -18.05 5.71
C GLU A 216 17.94 -17.21 5.34
N GLY A 217 18.69 -16.73 6.34
CA GLY A 217 19.93 -16.00 6.15
C GLY A 217 19.79 -14.75 5.27
N VAL A 218 20.58 -14.66 4.20
CA VAL A 218 20.61 -13.49 3.29
C VAL A 218 19.26 -13.30 2.57
N MET A 219 18.55 -14.38 2.30
CA MET A 219 17.28 -14.33 1.56
C MET A 219 16.22 -13.52 2.32
N LEU A 220 16.18 -13.65 3.65
CA LEU A 220 15.29 -12.88 4.52
C LEU A 220 15.54 -11.38 4.39
N TRP A 221 16.81 -10.95 4.43
CA TRP A 221 17.16 -9.54 4.33
C TRP A 221 16.82 -8.96 2.96
N VAL A 222 16.95 -9.76 1.89
CA VAL A 222 16.48 -9.37 0.56
C VAL A 222 14.95 -9.18 0.55
N LYS A 223 14.18 -10.09 1.16
CA LYS A 223 12.71 -9.94 1.29
C LYS A 223 12.34 -8.66 2.06
N ILE A 224 13.00 -8.40 3.19
CA ILE A 224 12.74 -7.20 4.01
C ILE A 224 13.09 -5.93 3.22
N ALA A 225 14.25 -5.90 2.56
CA ALA A 225 14.66 -4.75 1.76
C ALA A 225 13.68 -4.47 0.60
N ASP A 226 13.27 -5.51 -0.12
CA ASP A 226 12.30 -5.38 -1.20
C ASP A 226 10.91 -4.93 -0.67
N LEU A 227 10.46 -5.46 0.46
CA LEU A 227 9.24 -5.01 1.14
C LEU A 227 9.30 -3.53 1.53
N ILE A 228 10.44 -3.03 2.04
CA ILE A 228 10.61 -1.60 2.35
C ILE A 228 10.47 -0.77 1.08
N VAL A 229 11.09 -1.21 -0.03
CA VAL A 229 11.00 -0.51 -1.32
C VAL A 229 9.54 -0.49 -1.82
N ALA A 230 8.88 -1.63 -1.83
CA ALA A 230 7.52 -1.79 -2.38
C ALA A 230 6.42 -1.16 -1.50
N ALA A 231 6.52 -1.32 -0.17
CA ALA A 231 5.49 -0.90 0.77
C ALA A 231 5.65 0.54 1.26
N LEU A 232 6.88 1.07 1.29
CA LEU A 232 7.17 2.40 1.84
C LEU A 232 7.70 3.35 0.77
N ILE A 233 8.84 3.04 0.15
CA ILE A 233 9.54 4.00 -0.72
C ILE A 233 8.70 4.36 -1.95
N ILE A 234 8.20 3.36 -2.68
CA ILE A 234 7.41 3.59 -3.89
C ILE A 234 6.14 4.43 -3.60
N PRO A 235 5.24 4.04 -2.68
CA PRO A 235 4.03 4.82 -2.44
C PRO A 235 4.32 6.22 -1.87
N LEU A 236 5.39 6.40 -1.09
CA LEU A 236 5.75 7.72 -0.55
C LEU A 236 6.30 8.67 -1.62
N LEU A 237 7.00 8.14 -2.63
CA LEU A 237 7.63 8.92 -3.71
C LEU A 237 6.76 9.04 -4.96
N THR A 238 5.71 8.22 -5.09
CA THR A 238 4.81 8.27 -6.25
C THR A 238 4.09 9.63 -6.30
N PRO A 239 4.23 10.40 -7.39
CA PRO A 239 3.53 11.66 -7.57
C PRO A 239 2.01 11.46 -7.53
N ARG A 240 1.29 12.44 -6.99
CA ARG A 240 -0.18 12.38 -6.98
C ARG A 240 -0.72 12.85 -8.32
N ILE A 241 -1.73 12.14 -8.80
CA ILE A 241 -2.45 12.52 -10.01
C ILE A 241 -3.25 13.78 -9.68
N TYR A 242 -3.09 14.81 -10.50
CA TYR A 242 -3.92 16.01 -10.41
C TYR A 242 -5.36 15.65 -10.78
N GLU A 243 -6.28 15.80 -9.83
CA GLU A 243 -7.71 15.68 -10.05
C GLU A 243 -8.31 17.10 -10.08
N PRO A 244 -8.72 17.60 -11.25
CA PRO A 244 -9.24 18.96 -11.37
C PRO A 244 -10.59 19.08 -10.65
N PHE A 245 -10.81 20.19 -9.94
CA PHE A 245 -12.09 20.48 -9.31
C PHE A 245 -13.26 20.51 -10.31
N ASP A 246 -13.07 21.18 -11.46
CA ASP A 246 -14.00 21.15 -12.59
C ASP A 246 -13.38 20.38 -13.77
N ALA A 247 -13.95 19.20 -14.05
CA ALA A 247 -13.51 18.36 -15.16
C ALA A 247 -13.70 19.02 -16.54
N LYS A 248 -14.58 20.02 -16.67
CA LYS A 248 -14.83 20.73 -17.94
C LYS A 248 -13.78 21.82 -18.19
N ASN A 249 -13.19 22.37 -17.14
CA ASN A 249 -12.19 23.43 -17.24
C ASN A 249 -10.98 23.15 -16.31
N PRO A 250 -10.16 22.13 -16.65
CA PRO A 250 -8.97 21.81 -15.87
C PRO A 250 -7.96 22.95 -15.96
N TRP A 251 -7.23 23.21 -14.88
CA TRP A 251 -6.20 24.22 -14.92
C TRP A 251 -4.96 23.78 -15.72
N PRO A 252 -4.38 24.69 -16.53
CA PRO A 252 -3.23 24.38 -17.36
C PRO A 252 -1.95 24.15 -16.54
N HIS A 253 -1.83 24.82 -15.40
CA HIS A 253 -0.68 24.71 -14.49
C HIS A 253 -1.17 24.45 -13.07
N PRO A 254 -1.33 23.18 -12.67
CA PRO A 254 -1.80 22.84 -11.33
C PRO A 254 -0.77 23.29 -10.27
N HIS A 255 -1.27 23.64 -9.09
CA HIS A 255 -0.41 24.05 -7.99
C HIS A 255 0.52 22.88 -7.58
N PRO A 256 1.82 23.13 -7.28
CA PRO A 256 2.76 22.06 -6.94
C PRO A 256 2.30 21.15 -5.80
N GLU A 257 1.56 21.67 -4.83
CA GLU A 257 1.07 20.85 -3.71
C GLU A 257 0.06 19.77 -4.15
N GLN A 258 -0.64 19.98 -5.27
CA GLN A 258 -1.69 19.08 -5.78
C GLN A 258 -1.08 17.89 -6.52
N THR A 259 0.15 18.02 -7.01
CA THR A 259 0.89 16.96 -7.73
C THR A 259 2.03 16.36 -6.89
N ALA A 260 2.41 17.00 -5.78
CA ALA A 260 3.49 16.56 -4.92
C ALA A 260 3.25 15.14 -4.36
N PRO A 261 4.28 14.29 -4.25
CA PRO A 261 4.18 13.00 -3.58
C PRO A 261 3.96 13.17 -2.07
N ILE A 262 3.50 12.12 -1.39
CA ILE A 262 3.15 12.17 0.05
C ILE A 262 4.35 12.61 0.89
N LEU A 263 5.54 12.09 0.60
CA LEU A 263 6.75 12.49 1.33
C LEU A 263 7.05 14.00 1.19
N SER A 264 6.80 14.54 -0.01
CA SER A 264 7.02 15.97 -0.26
C SER A 264 6.01 16.85 0.46
N LEU A 265 4.77 16.39 0.63
CA LEU A 265 3.81 17.08 1.50
C LEU A 265 4.23 17.04 2.97
N MET A 266 4.61 15.86 3.48
CA MET A 266 4.98 15.71 4.89
C MET A 266 6.16 16.59 5.28
N LEU A 267 7.13 16.74 4.37
CA LEU A 267 8.33 17.54 4.58
C LEU A 267 8.22 18.96 4.03
N PHE A 268 7.07 19.34 3.45
CA PHE A 268 6.86 20.59 2.73
C PHE A 268 7.92 20.89 1.64
N SER A 269 8.58 19.86 1.11
CA SER A 269 9.70 20.02 0.15
C SER A 269 9.25 20.55 -1.21
N TRP A 270 7.95 20.58 -1.49
CA TRP A 270 7.39 21.23 -2.68
C TRP A 270 7.63 22.75 -2.67
N LEU A 271 7.82 23.36 -1.49
CA LEU A 271 8.17 24.78 -1.33
C LEU A 271 9.67 25.06 -1.54
N ASP A 272 10.55 24.05 -1.53
CA ASP A 272 12.01 24.25 -1.54
C ASP A 272 12.47 25.09 -2.73
N LYS A 273 11.88 24.85 -3.91
CA LYS A 273 12.18 25.64 -5.12
C LYS A 273 11.81 27.11 -4.94
N LEU A 274 10.67 27.39 -4.31
CA LEU A 274 10.19 28.74 -4.05
C LEU A 274 11.05 29.44 -2.98
N VAL A 275 11.34 28.75 -1.88
CA VAL A 275 12.19 29.27 -0.78
C VAL A 275 13.59 29.58 -1.28
N MET A 276 14.18 28.68 -2.06
CA MET A 276 15.50 28.89 -2.66
C MET A 276 15.48 30.06 -3.65
N LYS A 277 14.39 30.24 -4.41
CA LYS A 277 14.23 31.35 -5.34
C LYS A 277 14.13 32.67 -4.58
N ALA A 278 13.28 32.73 -3.55
CA ALA A 278 13.11 33.88 -2.67
C ALA A 278 14.43 34.27 -1.98
N TYR A 279 15.23 33.29 -1.55
CA TYR A 279 16.54 33.54 -0.94
C TYR A 279 17.54 34.20 -1.89
N ARG A 280 17.47 33.89 -3.19
CA ARG A 280 18.43 34.41 -4.20
C ARG A 280 18.08 35.80 -4.72
N MET A 281 16.88 36.30 -4.44
CA MET A 281 16.39 37.57 -4.98
C MET A 281 16.13 38.57 -3.86
N PRO A 282 16.39 39.87 -4.08
CA PRO A 282 16.15 40.89 -3.07
C PRO A 282 14.65 41.06 -2.74
N HIS A 283 13.78 40.80 -3.72
CA HIS A 283 12.34 40.72 -3.56
C HIS A 283 11.77 39.69 -4.52
N LEU A 284 10.82 38.87 -4.06
CA LEU A 284 10.10 37.91 -4.91
C LEU A 284 8.87 38.62 -5.51
N PRO A 285 8.80 38.85 -6.84
CA PRO A 285 7.62 39.42 -7.46
C PRO A 285 6.42 38.47 -7.37
N VAL A 286 5.21 39.04 -7.36
CA VAL A 286 3.95 38.30 -7.20
C VAL A 286 3.73 37.28 -8.32
N ASP A 287 4.14 37.62 -9.54
CA ASP A 287 3.98 36.75 -10.72
C ASP A 287 4.81 35.45 -10.64
N GLU A 288 5.79 35.40 -9.74
CA GLU A 288 6.62 34.21 -9.53
C GLU A 288 6.12 33.30 -8.40
N LEU A 289 5.08 33.73 -7.69
CA LEU A 289 4.39 32.87 -6.74
C LEU A 289 3.65 31.77 -7.51
N PRO A 290 3.59 30.56 -6.95
CA PRO A 290 2.84 29.49 -7.58
C PRO A 290 1.34 29.85 -7.58
N PRO A 291 0.57 29.41 -8.60
CA PRO A 291 -0.85 29.72 -8.68
C PRO A 291 -1.60 29.13 -7.49
N LEU A 292 -2.65 29.79 -7.01
CA LEU A 292 -3.51 29.23 -5.96
C LEU A 292 -4.01 27.83 -6.35
N ALA A 293 -4.24 26.92 -5.40
CA ALA A 293 -4.82 25.61 -5.67
C ALA A 293 -6.31 25.67 -6.07
N ASP A 294 -6.77 24.70 -6.86
CA ASP A 294 -8.09 24.78 -7.49
C ASP A 294 -9.21 24.63 -6.46
N THR A 295 -8.98 23.82 -5.44
CA THR A 295 -9.87 23.62 -4.31
C THR A 295 -10.11 24.90 -3.51
N ASP A 296 -9.14 25.82 -3.55
CA ASP A 296 -9.09 27.00 -2.69
C ASP A 296 -9.48 28.28 -3.45
N SER A 297 -9.73 28.16 -4.75
CA SER A 297 -10.28 29.25 -5.56
C SER A 297 -11.64 29.70 -5.02
N ALA A 298 -11.83 31.01 -4.88
CA ALA A 298 -13.08 31.60 -4.38
C ALA A 298 -14.30 31.12 -5.18
N GLY A 299 -14.18 30.99 -6.51
CA GLY A 299 -15.27 30.49 -7.36
C GLY A 299 -15.68 29.06 -7.01
N ASN A 300 -14.70 28.17 -6.85
CA ASN A 300 -14.93 26.75 -6.54
C ASN A 300 -15.43 26.57 -5.10
N LEU A 301 -14.91 27.38 -4.16
CA LEU A 301 -15.39 27.41 -2.78
C LEU A 301 -16.84 27.88 -2.70
N VAL A 302 -17.21 28.95 -3.41
CA VAL A 302 -18.59 29.44 -3.48
C VAL A 302 -19.51 28.36 -4.06
N GLU A 303 -19.12 27.73 -5.17
CA GLU A 303 -19.94 26.70 -5.81
C GLU A 303 -20.18 25.48 -4.91
N ARG A 304 -19.16 25.08 -4.14
CA ARG A 304 -19.27 23.97 -3.17
C ARG A 304 -20.05 24.37 -1.92
N ALA A 305 -19.73 25.53 -1.35
CA ALA A 305 -20.18 25.91 -0.02
C ALA A 305 -21.60 26.51 -0.03
N PHE A 306 -21.97 27.28 -1.06
CA PHE A 306 -23.28 27.94 -1.11
C PHE A 306 -24.43 26.96 -1.26
N LYS A 307 -24.20 25.78 -1.87
CA LYS A 307 -25.17 24.67 -1.89
C LYS A 307 -25.65 24.27 -0.48
N GLU A 308 -24.84 24.50 0.55
CA GLU A 308 -25.13 24.12 1.94
C GLU A 308 -25.27 25.32 2.89
N LEU A 309 -24.74 26.48 2.53
CA LEU A 309 -24.69 27.69 3.37
C LEU A 309 -25.68 28.78 2.95
N ASP A 310 -26.16 28.78 1.71
CA ASP A 310 -27.06 29.82 1.21
C ASP A 310 -28.43 29.73 1.91
N PRO A 311 -28.85 30.75 2.67
CA PRO A 311 -30.16 30.78 3.34
C PRO A 311 -31.34 30.70 2.37
N LEU A 312 -31.12 31.08 1.10
CA LEU A 312 -32.16 31.01 0.06
C LEU A 312 -32.39 29.57 -0.41
N LEU A 313 -31.34 28.73 -0.40
CA LEU A 313 -31.40 27.33 -0.79
C LEU A 313 -31.75 26.42 0.40
N VAL A 314 -31.22 26.71 1.59
CA VAL A 314 -31.38 25.90 2.80
C VAL A 314 -32.18 26.69 3.84
N LYS A 315 -33.47 26.37 3.98
CA LYS A 315 -34.35 26.99 4.98
C LYS A 315 -34.16 26.38 6.37
N ASP A 316 -34.28 27.22 7.40
CA ASP A 316 -34.36 26.86 8.82
C ASP A 316 -33.20 26.03 9.40
N ARG A 317 -31.98 26.23 8.89
CA ARG A 317 -30.77 25.57 9.42
C ARG A 317 -29.73 26.60 9.89
N HIS A 318 -29.19 26.39 11.08
CA HIS A 318 -28.10 27.22 11.60
C HIS A 318 -26.84 27.08 10.73
N ILE A 319 -26.24 28.21 10.36
CA ILE A 319 -25.06 28.30 9.46
C ILE A 319 -23.91 27.40 9.94
N GLY A 320 -23.71 27.29 11.26
CA GLY A 320 -22.69 26.41 11.83
C GLY A 320 -22.80 24.95 11.39
N TRP A 321 -24.00 24.41 11.18
CA TRP A 321 -24.19 23.05 10.67
C TRP A 321 -23.87 22.93 9.17
N GLY A 322 -24.09 24.02 8.41
CA GLY A 322 -23.66 24.11 7.02
C GLY A 322 -22.14 24.13 6.91
N LEU A 323 -21.47 24.96 7.72
CA LEU A 323 -20.01 25.03 7.79
C LEU A 323 -19.40 23.68 8.17
N LEU A 324 -19.93 23.06 9.22
CA LEU A 324 -19.48 21.72 9.64
C LEU A 324 -19.64 20.72 8.50
N LYS A 325 -20.72 20.79 7.71
CA LYS A 325 -20.95 19.87 6.59
C LYS A 325 -20.00 20.12 5.41
N VAL A 326 -19.70 21.38 5.09
CA VAL A 326 -18.78 21.77 4.01
C VAL A 326 -17.34 21.35 4.33
N PHE A 327 -16.88 21.54 5.57
CA PHE A 327 -15.50 21.26 6.01
C PHE A 327 -15.31 19.91 6.71
N ARG A 328 -16.30 19.00 6.65
CA ARG A 328 -16.18 17.66 7.25
C ARG A 328 -15.24 16.74 6.46
N LYS A 329 -15.13 16.98 5.16
CA LYS A 329 -14.25 16.26 4.24
C LYS A 329 -12.96 17.04 4.09
#